data_AF-W2U3I2-F1
#
_entry.id   AF-W2U3I2-F1
#
_cell.length_a   1.000
_cell.length_b   1.000
_cell.length_c   1.000
_cell.angle_alpha   90.00
_cell.angle_beta   90.00
_cell.angle_gamma   90.00
#
_symmetry.space_group_name_H-M   'P 1'
#
loop_
_entity.id
_entity.type
_entity.pdbx_description
1 polymer ?
#
loop_
_entity_poly.entity_id
_entity_poly.type
_entity_poly.pdbx_seq_one_letter_code
_entity_poly.pdbx_strand_id
1 'polypeptide(L)'
;MLGLYHAARSLGLRPALLESLGIRAPFSRLSLLGLRPVHRLEVWEGWLYLDGRRVGEALDIFAYLEKGLGRGYFPAWIGFFTYEFARHLGLSTHKPLPGLPEAAFFYYPEGFALLEGRLLETPSFPLRPLPYNPPPLPHHPLASDFPREAFLKGVLSVQERIRAGVVYQVNLSHRFRLLGSVDPLLLYARLRSLNPSPFMGLVEGEGWAVVSGSPERLFKKVGSRVLARPIAGTRPRGKTEAEDLALEKDLLASPKEWAEHAMLVDLLRNDLARVALPGTVRVQELFTVERYAHVMHLVSQVEGYTRASLGQVFASLFPGGTITGAPKGTVMEAIRELEPVPRGAYTGSLGYVSGRGVDFNILIRSFQRVGEEVYFSAGAGIVIASEAEAEYQETLYKAESLLLALNRGRPGVKPLPPKPMASWVPPPPPRRVRARVLFLENRDSFSYNLVDYLRALGAEVAVVDQEEPPNLRGFSHLVVGPGPKDPFTAGRVLEWTRRALEEGVPFLGVCLGHQALGVALGAELYREAPVHGEAHAIHHRGEGLFRGLPNPLPFARYHSLAIRNLPRGVRLLAWTEDGVPMAIWDGRRAYGVQFHPESILSPWGMELLARFLEEA
;
A
#
# COMPACT_ATOMS: atom_id res chain seq x y z
N MET A 1 21.32 1.08 22.61
CA MET A 1 20.37 2.11 22.14
C MET A 1 19.41 2.56 23.23
N LEU A 2 18.54 1.69 23.78
CA LEU A 2 17.59 2.08 24.84
C LEU A 2 18.21 2.87 26.02
N GLY A 3 19.35 2.42 26.55
CA GLY A 3 20.02 3.15 27.63
C GLY A 3 20.62 4.51 27.23
N LEU A 4 21.03 4.67 25.96
CA LEU A 4 21.48 5.97 25.44
C LEU A 4 20.28 6.91 25.26
N TYR A 5 19.15 6.39 24.78
CA TYR A 5 17.91 7.15 24.69
C TYR A 5 17.45 7.62 26.08
N HIS A 6 17.45 6.74 27.07
CA HIS A 6 17.10 7.08 28.45
C HIS A 6 18.01 8.19 29.00
N ALA A 7 19.34 8.05 28.86
CA ALA A 7 20.29 9.09 29.26
C ALA A 7 20.01 10.44 28.58
N ALA A 8 19.83 10.44 27.27
CA ALA A 8 19.55 11.65 26.49
C ALA A 8 18.23 12.31 26.92
N ARG A 9 17.19 11.51 27.15
CA ARG A 9 15.87 11.98 27.60
C ARG A 9 15.96 12.60 29.00
N SER A 10 16.66 11.96 29.94
CA SER A 10 16.89 12.48 31.30
C SER A 10 17.68 13.79 31.32
N LEU A 11 18.53 14.02 30.31
CA LEU A 11 19.27 15.27 30.11
C LEU A 11 18.48 16.33 29.32
N GLY A 12 17.22 16.06 28.96
CA GLY A 12 16.39 17.01 28.22
C GLY A 12 16.78 17.19 26.75
N LEU A 13 17.56 16.26 26.16
CA LEU A 13 18.09 16.37 24.79
C LEU A 13 17.08 16.06 23.69
N ARG A 14 15.81 15.82 24.04
CA ARG A 14 14.69 15.50 23.13
C ARG A 14 15.07 14.46 22.05
N PRO A 15 15.48 13.23 22.45
CA PRO A 15 15.93 12.24 21.49
C PRO A 15 14.79 11.63 20.66
N ALA A 16 15.11 11.17 19.45
CA ALA A 16 14.29 10.25 18.68
C ALA A 16 15.05 8.95 18.42
N LEU A 17 14.38 7.81 18.52
CA LEU A 17 14.99 6.49 18.37
C LEU A 17 14.27 5.72 17.27
N LEU A 18 15.03 5.20 16.31
CA LEU A 18 14.60 4.21 15.32
C LEU A 18 15.47 2.97 15.48
N GLU A 19 14.88 1.78 15.56
CA GLU A 19 15.62 0.52 15.62
C GLU A 19 15.00 -0.51 14.66
N SER A 20 15.84 -1.22 13.92
CA SER A 20 15.47 -2.45 13.25
C SER A 20 15.83 -3.65 14.12
N LEU A 21 14.81 -4.23 14.75
CA LEU A 21 14.91 -5.36 15.67
C LEU A 21 14.21 -6.60 15.04
N GLY A 22 14.35 -7.77 15.65
CA GLY A 22 13.86 -9.03 15.06
C GLY A 22 14.97 -9.84 14.37
N ILE A 23 14.66 -10.92 13.65
CA ILE A 23 15.68 -11.83 13.09
C ILE A 23 16.45 -11.23 11.92
N ARG A 24 17.65 -11.75 11.65
CA ARG A 24 18.44 -11.37 10.47
C ARG A 24 17.62 -11.68 9.22
N ALA A 25 16.97 -10.66 8.68
CA ALA A 25 16.42 -10.65 7.34
C ALA A 25 17.50 -10.17 6.35
N PRO A 26 17.29 -10.24 5.03
CA PRO A 26 18.22 -9.68 4.03
C PRO A 26 18.47 -8.17 4.15
N PHE A 27 17.72 -7.47 5.00
CA PHE A 27 17.88 -6.04 5.27
C PHE A 27 18.86 -5.81 6.42
N SER A 28 19.73 -4.81 6.23
CA SER A 28 20.67 -4.39 7.26
C SER A 28 19.93 -3.85 8.49
N ARG A 29 20.31 -4.34 9.69
CA ARG A 29 19.76 -3.87 10.95
C ARG A 29 20.31 -2.49 11.28
N LEU A 30 19.55 -1.45 10.97
CA LEU A 30 19.90 -0.07 11.29
C LEU A 30 19.28 0.35 12.63
N SER A 31 20.07 1.02 13.47
CA SER A 31 19.56 1.79 14.61
C SER A 31 20.06 3.23 14.52
N LEU A 32 19.14 4.19 14.63
CA LEU A 32 19.43 5.62 14.65
C LEU A 32 18.93 6.21 15.98
N LEU A 33 19.77 6.98 16.65
CA LEU A 33 19.40 7.79 17.81
C LEU A 33 19.79 9.23 17.53
N GLY A 34 18.81 10.05 17.15
CA GLY A 34 19.00 11.49 16.99
C GLY A 34 19.06 12.17 18.36
N LEU A 35 19.95 13.15 18.51
CA LEU A 35 20.16 13.90 19.74
C LEU A 35 20.10 15.41 19.48
N ARG A 36 19.48 16.18 20.38
CA ARG A 36 19.41 17.65 20.34
C ARG A 36 18.93 18.18 18.99
N PRO A 37 17.65 17.99 18.65
CA PRO A 37 17.13 18.54 17.40
C PRO A 37 17.20 20.07 17.45
N VAL A 38 17.62 20.68 16.34
CA VAL A 38 17.77 22.15 16.25
C VAL A 38 16.63 22.82 15.49
N HIS A 39 15.85 22.03 14.73
CA HIS A 39 14.63 22.48 14.08
C HIS A 39 13.51 21.45 14.26
N ARG A 40 12.28 21.95 14.31
CA ARG A 40 11.05 21.17 14.32
C ARG A 40 10.12 21.65 13.22
N LEU A 41 9.71 20.73 12.36
CA LEU A 41 8.64 20.91 11.38
C LEU A 41 7.39 20.24 11.91
N GLU A 42 6.26 20.93 11.90
CA GLU A 42 4.95 20.38 12.27
C GLU A 42 3.90 20.84 11.28
N VAL A 43 2.94 19.95 10.98
CA VAL A 43 1.75 20.30 10.20
C VAL A 43 0.54 20.26 11.12
N TRP A 44 -0.16 21.38 11.20
CA TRP A 44 -1.39 21.54 11.97
C TRP A 44 -2.45 22.20 11.11
N GLU A 45 -3.60 21.55 10.99
CA GLU A 45 -4.75 22.06 10.23
C GLU A 45 -4.37 22.48 8.80
N GLY A 46 -3.48 21.69 8.18
CA GLY A 46 -2.96 21.93 6.83
C GLY A 46 -1.89 23.02 6.69
N TRP A 47 -1.46 23.68 7.76
CA TRP A 47 -0.36 24.65 7.73
C TRP A 47 0.95 24.04 8.23
N LEU A 48 2.03 24.33 7.52
CA LEU A 48 3.39 23.96 7.93
C LEU A 48 3.98 25.02 8.85
N TYR A 49 4.51 24.56 9.99
CA TYR A 49 5.22 25.35 10.97
C TYR A 49 6.67 24.90 11.07
N LEU A 50 7.61 25.85 11.03
CA LEU A 50 9.01 25.66 11.38
C LEU A 50 9.26 26.38 12.71
N ASP A 51 9.65 25.62 13.73
CA ASP A 51 9.95 26.14 15.07
C ASP A 51 8.80 27.01 15.63
N GLY A 52 7.55 26.57 15.38
CA GLY A 52 6.33 27.25 15.81
C GLY A 52 5.89 28.42 14.94
N ARG A 53 6.64 28.79 13.90
CA ARG A 53 6.25 29.84 12.94
C ARG A 53 5.69 29.22 11.68
N ARG A 54 4.51 29.67 11.24
CA ARG A 54 3.93 29.23 9.96
C ARG A 54 4.83 29.66 8.80
N VAL A 55 5.21 28.71 7.95
CA VAL A 55 6.12 28.91 6.82
C VAL A 55 5.55 28.44 5.47
N GLY A 56 4.43 27.73 5.47
CA GLY A 56 3.82 27.24 4.23
C GLY A 56 2.59 26.38 4.49
N GLU A 57 2.24 25.58 3.49
CA GLU A 57 1.18 24.57 3.51
C GLU A 57 1.76 23.18 3.80
N ALA A 58 0.90 22.22 4.14
CA ALA A 58 1.29 20.88 4.53
C ALA A 58 2.29 20.19 3.58
N LEU A 59 2.12 20.34 2.26
CA LEU A 59 2.98 19.68 1.26
C LEU A 59 4.37 20.33 1.13
N ASP A 60 4.54 21.58 1.58
CA ASP A 60 5.85 22.25 1.56
C ASP A 60 6.87 21.53 2.46
N ILE A 61 6.40 20.67 3.39
CA ILE A 61 7.25 19.92 4.31
C ILE A 61 8.33 19.12 3.55
N PHE A 62 8.00 18.53 2.40
CA PHE A 62 8.95 17.71 1.64
C PHE A 62 10.14 18.52 1.14
N ALA A 63 9.95 19.78 0.78
CA ALA A 63 11.03 20.67 0.36
C ALA A 63 11.99 21.00 1.52
N TYR A 64 11.53 20.93 2.78
CA TYR A 64 12.39 21.06 3.95
C TYR A 64 13.09 19.75 4.31
N LEU A 65 12.40 18.62 4.20
CA LEU A 65 12.96 17.30 4.49
C LEU A 65 14.16 16.97 3.60
N GLU A 66 14.21 17.50 2.38
CA GLU A 66 15.31 17.29 1.43
C GLU A 66 16.50 18.28 1.63
N LYS A 67 16.40 19.25 2.55
CA LYS A 67 17.44 20.26 2.80
C LYS A 67 18.36 19.90 3.95
N GLY A 68 19.61 20.38 3.87
CA GLY A 68 20.60 20.27 4.93
C GLY A 68 21.15 18.85 5.14
N LEU A 69 20.85 17.90 4.25
CA LEU A 69 21.29 16.52 4.38
C LEU A 69 22.80 16.40 4.12
N GLY A 70 23.50 15.63 4.97
CA GLY A 70 24.93 15.35 4.81
C GLY A 70 25.21 14.17 3.86
N ARG A 71 26.36 13.51 4.04
CA ARG A 71 26.69 12.22 3.38
C ARG A 71 26.44 11.00 4.29
N GLY A 72 26.22 11.25 5.58
CA GLY A 72 25.99 10.25 6.62
C GLY A 72 24.52 9.99 6.90
N TYR A 73 24.27 9.22 7.97
CA TYR A 73 22.97 9.06 8.58
C TYR A 73 22.56 10.31 9.37
N PHE A 74 23.51 11.09 9.86
CA PHE A 74 23.30 12.45 10.35
C PHE A 74 24.08 13.47 9.50
N PRO A 75 23.59 14.72 9.35
CA PRO A 75 22.30 15.22 9.82
C PRO A 75 21.09 14.53 9.15
N ALA A 76 20.00 14.41 9.90
CA ALA A 76 18.76 13.77 9.45
C ALA A 76 17.49 14.40 10.04
N TRP A 77 16.42 14.32 9.26
CA TRP A 77 15.06 14.51 9.76
C TRP A 77 14.53 13.16 10.24
N ILE A 78 13.98 13.10 11.46
CA ILE A 78 13.31 11.92 12.02
C ILE A 78 11.92 12.34 12.48
N GLY A 79 10.90 11.59 12.10
CA GLY A 79 9.52 12.01 12.32
C GLY A 79 8.48 11.05 11.78
N PHE A 80 7.24 11.53 11.71
CA PHE A 80 6.09 10.76 11.24
C PHE A 80 5.06 11.63 10.50
N PHE A 81 4.18 10.94 9.76
CA PHE A 81 2.95 11.43 9.16
C PHE A 81 1.77 10.63 9.73
N THR A 82 0.66 11.29 10.05
CA THR A 82 -0.60 10.61 10.38
C THR A 82 -1.31 10.15 9.12
N TYR A 83 -2.25 9.22 9.26
CA TYR A 83 -3.15 8.81 8.17
C TYR A 83 -3.90 10.01 7.57
N GLU A 84 -4.35 10.96 8.40
CA GLU A 84 -5.09 12.14 7.94
C GLU A 84 -4.27 13.10 7.09
N PHE A 85 -2.93 13.01 7.09
CA PHE A 85 -2.08 13.77 6.16
C PHE A 85 -2.42 13.49 4.69
N ALA A 86 -3.00 12.31 4.40
CA ALA A 86 -3.49 11.93 3.08
C ALA A 86 -4.51 12.92 2.49
N ARG A 87 -5.19 13.70 3.33
CA ARG A 87 -6.12 14.75 2.86
C ARG A 87 -5.45 15.79 1.96
N HIS A 88 -4.18 16.08 2.22
CA HIS A 88 -3.40 17.03 1.42
C HIS A 88 -2.98 16.44 0.08
N LEU A 89 -3.13 15.13 -0.10
CA LEU A 89 -2.94 14.41 -1.36
C LEU A 89 -4.26 14.24 -2.14
N GLY A 90 -5.34 14.91 -1.70
CA GLY A 90 -6.66 14.82 -2.33
C GLY A 90 -7.48 13.60 -1.92
N LEU A 91 -7.11 12.89 -0.84
CA LEU A 91 -7.81 11.69 -0.37
C LEU A 91 -8.80 12.00 0.76
N SER A 92 -9.88 11.22 0.87
CA SER A 92 -10.94 11.46 1.87
C SER A 92 -10.55 10.90 3.24
N THR A 93 -10.58 11.74 4.29
CA THR A 93 -10.29 11.31 5.67
C THR A 93 -11.22 12.02 6.67
N HIS A 94 -11.25 11.54 7.91
CA HIS A 94 -11.76 12.34 9.03
C HIS A 94 -10.94 13.62 9.24
N LYS A 95 -11.42 14.52 10.10
CA LYS A 95 -10.57 15.60 10.62
C LYS A 95 -9.40 15.00 11.44
N PRO A 96 -8.23 15.66 11.48
CA PRO A 96 -7.09 15.20 12.27
C PRO A 96 -7.47 14.97 13.73
N LEU A 97 -6.80 14.00 14.37
CA LEU A 97 -6.97 13.75 15.79
C LEU A 97 -6.50 14.98 16.59
N PRO A 98 -7.38 15.62 17.40
CA PRO A 98 -6.99 16.79 18.18
C PRO A 98 -5.80 16.51 19.09
N GLY A 99 -4.82 17.42 19.12
CA GLY A 99 -3.61 17.29 19.95
C GLY A 99 -2.49 16.44 19.33
N LEU A 100 -2.69 15.87 18.13
CA LEU A 100 -1.66 15.18 17.36
C LEU A 100 -1.42 15.93 16.03
N PRO A 101 -0.18 16.33 15.70
CA PRO A 101 0.11 16.97 14.42
C PRO A 101 -0.11 15.99 13.27
N GLU A 102 -0.53 16.50 12.11
CA GLU A 102 -0.70 15.70 10.89
C GLU A 102 0.65 15.18 10.36
N ALA A 103 1.72 15.91 10.64
CA ALA A 103 3.09 15.47 10.46
C ALA A 103 4.00 16.17 11.47
N ALA A 104 5.02 15.49 11.98
CA ALA A 104 6.06 16.13 12.78
C ALA A 104 7.43 15.51 12.52
N PHE A 105 8.40 16.37 12.21
CA PHE A 105 9.79 15.99 11.94
C PHE A 105 10.76 16.89 12.69
N PHE A 106 11.80 16.28 13.25
CA PHE A 106 12.85 16.98 13.97
C PHE A 106 14.18 16.80 13.25
N TYR A 107 14.90 17.90 13.06
CA TYR A 107 16.21 17.90 12.41
C TYR A 107 17.30 17.69 13.46
N TYR A 108 17.96 16.55 13.38
CA TYR A 108 19.05 16.14 14.25
C TYR A 108 20.39 16.34 13.52
N PRO A 109 21.24 17.28 13.96
CA PRO A 109 22.56 17.48 13.35
C PRO A 109 23.50 16.28 13.55
N GLU A 110 23.34 15.58 14.66
CA GLU A 110 24.21 14.50 15.11
C GLU A 110 23.43 13.45 15.90
N GLY A 111 24.04 12.27 16.06
CA GLY A 111 23.44 11.16 16.77
C GLY A 111 24.30 9.92 16.73
N PHE A 112 23.73 8.79 17.16
CA PHE A 112 24.35 7.48 17.01
C PHE A 112 23.73 6.74 15.82
N ALA A 113 24.56 6.22 14.92
CA ALA A 113 24.13 5.31 13.86
C ALA A 113 24.84 3.97 14.00
N LEU A 114 24.08 2.89 14.12
CA LEU A 114 24.59 1.53 14.17
C LEU A 114 24.01 0.73 13.01
N LEU A 115 24.87 0.09 12.23
CA LEU A 115 24.48 -0.79 11.14
C LEU A 115 25.00 -2.19 11.41
N GLU A 116 24.09 -3.16 11.52
CA GLU A 116 24.42 -4.56 11.81
C GLU A 116 25.25 -4.74 13.10
N GLY A 117 25.00 -3.86 14.08
CA GLY A 117 25.73 -3.83 15.34
C GLY A 117 27.08 -3.09 15.29
N ARG A 118 27.55 -2.69 14.10
CA ARG A 118 28.73 -1.83 13.96
C ARG A 118 28.35 -0.37 14.13
N LEU A 119 29.04 0.32 15.03
CA LEU A 119 28.93 1.76 15.21
C LEU A 119 29.55 2.48 14.01
N LEU A 120 28.75 3.33 13.36
CA LEU A 120 29.15 4.10 12.18
C LEU A 120 29.30 5.59 12.48
N GLU A 121 28.41 6.15 13.30
CA GLU A 121 28.42 7.57 13.66
C GLU A 121 28.18 7.73 15.16
N THR A 122 28.81 8.74 15.75
CA THR A 122 28.70 9.14 17.15
C THR A 122 28.54 10.65 17.25
N PRO A 123 27.85 11.16 18.29
CA PRO A 123 27.79 12.60 18.53
C PRO A 123 29.17 13.16 18.91
N SER A 124 29.31 14.47 18.74
CA SER A 124 30.50 15.26 19.11
C SER A 124 30.76 15.34 20.62
N PHE A 125 29.78 14.97 21.44
CA PHE A 125 29.84 15.00 22.89
C PHE A 125 29.72 13.59 23.49
N PRO A 126 30.34 13.33 24.65
CA PRO A 126 30.22 12.03 25.30
C PRO A 126 28.81 11.85 25.88
N LEU A 127 28.14 10.76 25.49
CA LEU A 127 26.91 10.30 26.13
C LEU A 127 27.10 8.84 26.57
N ARG A 128 26.97 8.60 27.88
CA ARG A 128 27.07 7.24 28.43
C ARG A 128 25.67 6.63 28.54
N PRO A 129 25.48 5.34 28.23
CA PRO A 129 24.21 4.67 28.42
C PRO A 129 23.81 4.70 29.91
N LEU A 130 22.57 5.08 30.19
CA LEU A 130 21.93 4.97 31.50
C LEU A 130 20.95 3.80 31.45
N PRO A 131 21.16 2.70 32.21
CA PRO A 131 20.21 1.59 32.25
C PRO A 131 18.79 2.08 32.53
N TYR A 132 17.82 1.62 31.74
CA TYR A 132 16.41 1.91 31.98
C TYR A 132 15.79 0.73 32.72
N ASN A 133 15.37 0.96 33.96
CA ASN A 133 14.62 0.00 34.76
C ASN A 133 13.13 0.38 34.62
N PRO A 134 12.35 -0.30 33.76
CA PRO A 134 10.97 0.08 33.50
C PRO A 134 10.14 -0.03 34.78
N PRO A 135 9.40 1.03 35.19
CA PRO A 135 8.49 0.94 36.33
C PRO A 135 7.32 -0.01 36.04
N PRO A 136 6.56 -0.44 37.07
CA PRO A 136 5.32 -1.15 36.87
C PRO A 136 4.35 -0.37 35.98
N LEU A 137 3.63 -1.08 35.10
CA LEU A 137 2.62 -0.47 34.25
C LEU A 137 1.42 -0.03 35.12
N PRO A 138 0.94 1.22 34.99
CA PRO A 138 -0.25 1.66 35.72
C PRO A 138 -1.51 0.92 35.24
N HIS A 139 -2.46 0.73 36.16
CA HIS A 139 -3.74 0.07 35.87
C HIS A 139 -4.78 1.09 35.41
N HIS A 140 -4.89 1.27 34.10
CA HIS A 140 -5.87 2.18 33.48
C HIS A 140 -6.97 1.42 32.72
N PRO A 141 -8.24 1.85 32.75
CA PRO A 141 -9.32 1.21 31.97
C PRO A 141 -9.03 1.22 30.46
N LEU A 142 -9.43 0.15 29.76
CA LEU A 142 -9.38 0.07 28.30
C LEU A 142 -10.80 0.19 27.74
N ALA A 143 -11.02 1.14 26.85
CA ALA A 143 -12.24 1.28 26.07
C ALA A 143 -12.00 0.91 24.60
N SER A 144 -13.06 0.51 23.90
CA SER A 144 -13.10 0.40 22.43
C SER A 144 -14.01 1.49 21.90
N ASP A 145 -13.52 2.30 20.97
CA ASP A 145 -14.30 3.37 20.34
C ASP A 145 -15.18 2.86 19.18
N PHE A 146 -15.09 1.56 18.84
CA PHE A 146 -15.91 0.91 17.83
C PHE A 146 -16.64 -0.29 18.47
N PRO A 147 -17.97 -0.25 18.58
CA PRO A 147 -18.76 -1.40 19.01
C PRO A 147 -18.61 -2.57 18.04
N ARG A 148 -18.57 -3.78 18.58
CA ARG A 148 -18.43 -5.02 17.79
C ARG A 148 -19.53 -5.14 16.74
N GLU A 149 -20.76 -4.85 17.09
CA GLU A 149 -21.92 -4.90 16.18
C GLU A 149 -21.75 -3.95 15.00
N ALA A 150 -21.12 -2.80 15.22
CA ALA A 150 -20.88 -1.82 14.18
C ALA A 150 -19.73 -2.26 13.25
N PHE A 151 -18.69 -2.92 13.78
CA PHE A 151 -17.65 -3.55 12.96
C PHE A 151 -18.23 -4.65 12.05
N LEU A 152 -19.04 -5.56 12.61
CA LEU A 152 -19.67 -6.66 11.84
C LEU A 152 -20.58 -6.11 10.72
N LYS A 153 -21.36 -5.07 11.00
CA LYS A 153 -22.14 -4.36 9.97
C LYS A 153 -21.25 -3.70 8.91
N GLY A 154 -20.11 -3.15 9.33
CA GLY A 154 -19.10 -2.58 8.44
C GLY A 154 -18.58 -3.62 7.43
N VAL A 155 -18.29 -4.85 7.88
CA VAL A 155 -17.88 -5.96 6.99
C VAL A 155 -18.91 -6.21 5.89
N LEU A 156 -20.19 -6.34 6.26
CA LEU A 156 -21.27 -6.56 5.29
C LEU A 156 -21.44 -5.39 4.32
N SER A 157 -21.26 -4.15 4.80
CA SER A 157 -21.30 -2.95 3.95
C SER A 157 -20.16 -2.94 2.94
N VAL A 158 -18.95 -3.32 3.34
CA VAL A 158 -17.81 -3.45 2.41
C VAL A 158 -18.10 -4.51 1.35
N GLN A 159 -18.64 -5.67 1.73
CA GLN A 159 -18.99 -6.72 0.77
C GLN A 159 -20.03 -6.26 -0.26
N GLU A 160 -21.00 -5.44 0.12
CA GLU A 160 -21.94 -4.89 -0.86
C GLU A 160 -21.27 -3.88 -1.80
N ARG A 161 -20.34 -3.06 -1.29
CA ARG A 161 -19.52 -2.16 -2.14
C ARG A 161 -18.67 -2.95 -3.13
N ILE A 162 -18.13 -4.10 -2.72
CA ILE A 162 -17.41 -5.03 -3.60
C ILE A 162 -18.34 -5.55 -4.69
N ARG A 163 -19.54 -6.05 -4.34
CA ARG A 163 -20.52 -6.54 -5.33
C ARG A 163 -20.91 -5.44 -6.32
N ALA A 164 -21.03 -4.21 -5.86
CA ALA A 164 -21.28 -3.04 -6.68
C ALA A 164 -20.07 -2.55 -7.49
N GLY A 165 -18.90 -3.20 -7.38
CA GLY A 165 -17.67 -2.85 -8.09
C GLY A 165 -16.96 -1.60 -7.58
N VAL A 166 -17.34 -1.06 -6.41
CA VAL A 166 -16.82 0.23 -5.89
C VAL A 166 -15.42 0.10 -5.29
N VAL A 167 -15.11 -1.06 -4.71
CA VAL A 167 -13.84 -1.39 -4.06
C VAL A 167 -13.51 -2.87 -4.29
N TYR A 168 -12.24 -3.24 -4.27
CA TYR A 168 -11.78 -4.63 -4.25
C TYR A 168 -11.57 -5.14 -2.82
N GLN A 169 -11.05 -4.27 -1.95
CA GLN A 169 -10.75 -4.57 -0.55
C GLN A 169 -10.78 -3.28 0.27
N VAL A 170 -11.27 -3.35 1.51
CA VAL A 170 -11.19 -2.26 2.49
C VAL A 170 -10.60 -2.80 3.79
N ASN A 171 -9.56 -2.16 4.33
CA ASN A 171 -9.04 -2.51 5.65
C ASN A 171 -9.84 -1.75 6.72
N LEU A 172 -10.79 -2.42 7.35
CA LEU A 172 -11.61 -1.86 8.41
C LEU A 172 -10.90 -2.05 9.76
N SER A 173 -10.84 -0.98 10.56
CA SER A 173 -10.13 -1.00 11.84
C SER A 173 -10.99 -0.48 12.98
N HIS A 174 -10.62 -0.88 14.20
CA HIS A 174 -11.15 -0.28 15.42
C HIS A 174 -10.05 0.19 16.35
N ARG A 175 -10.36 1.24 17.11
CA ARG A 175 -9.45 1.90 18.03
C ARG A 175 -9.74 1.52 19.46
N PHE A 176 -8.68 1.19 20.18
CA PHE A 176 -8.65 1.02 21.62
C PHE A 176 -8.07 2.27 22.29
N ARG A 177 -8.61 2.62 23.45
CA ARG A 177 -8.23 3.81 24.21
C ARG A 177 -7.99 3.44 25.67
N LEU A 178 -6.77 3.68 26.13
CA LEU A 178 -6.38 3.52 27.52
C LEU A 178 -6.62 4.85 28.24
N LEU A 179 -7.52 4.84 29.24
CA LEU A 179 -7.98 6.02 29.97
C LEU A 179 -6.99 6.43 31.07
N GLY A 180 -5.77 6.78 30.68
CA GLY A 180 -4.77 7.29 31.62
C GLY A 180 -3.36 7.27 31.07
N SER A 181 -2.52 8.13 31.66
CA SER A 181 -1.18 8.41 31.15
C SER A 181 -0.24 7.23 31.37
N VAL A 182 0.50 6.89 30.33
CA VAL A 182 1.61 5.93 30.37
C VAL A 182 2.82 6.59 29.73
N ASP A 183 3.97 6.46 30.39
CA ASP A 183 5.23 6.93 29.84
C ASP A 183 5.51 6.26 28.46
N PRO A 184 5.69 7.03 27.37
CA PRO A 184 6.03 6.49 26.06
C PRO A 184 7.29 5.62 26.07
N LEU A 185 8.29 5.93 26.91
CA LEU A 185 9.49 5.11 27.05
C LEU A 185 9.19 3.75 27.68
N LEU A 186 8.23 3.68 28.60
CA LEU A 186 7.77 2.41 29.17
C LEU A 186 7.08 1.56 28.10
N LEU A 187 6.17 2.15 27.31
CA LEU A 187 5.52 1.45 26.19
C LEU A 187 6.55 0.93 25.19
N TYR A 188 7.52 1.76 24.81
CA TYR A 188 8.59 1.39 23.90
C TYR A 188 9.44 0.24 24.45
N ALA A 189 9.92 0.35 25.69
CA ALA A 189 10.75 -0.68 26.31
C ALA A 189 10.03 -2.03 26.41
N ARG A 190 8.73 -2.01 26.73
CA ARG A 190 7.90 -3.21 26.80
C ARG A 190 7.68 -3.83 25.42
N LEU A 191 7.31 -3.04 24.41
CA LEU A 191 7.19 -3.54 23.03
C LEU A 191 8.52 -4.10 22.52
N ARG A 192 9.61 -3.37 22.72
CA ARG A 192 10.97 -3.77 22.32
C ARG A 192 11.37 -5.11 22.93
N SER A 193 10.96 -5.39 24.17
CA SER A 193 11.27 -6.65 24.85
C SER A 193 10.34 -7.80 24.46
N LEU A 194 9.06 -7.52 24.28
CA LEU A 194 8.01 -8.54 24.12
C LEU A 194 7.74 -8.89 22.65
N ASN A 195 7.86 -7.92 21.76
CA ASN A 195 7.60 -8.07 20.33
C ASN A 195 8.57 -7.20 19.50
N PRO A 196 9.85 -7.58 19.40
CA PRO A 196 10.82 -6.84 18.61
C PRO A 196 10.49 -6.92 17.11
N SER A 197 10.31 -5.76 16.48
CA SER A 197 9.90 -5.62 15.08
C SER A 197 10.98 -4.96 14.20
N PRO A 198 10.95 -5.16 12.87
CA PRO A 198 11.91 -4.57 11.94
C PRO A 198 11.86 -3.04 11.84
N PHE A 199 10.77 -2.40 12.26
CA PHE A 199 10.60 -0.95 12.25
C PHE A 199 10.09 -0.42 13.60
N MET A 200 10.94 -0.52 14.62
CA MET A 200 10.66 0.04 15.95
C MET A 200 11.00 1.53 15.97
N GLY A 201 10.23 2.32 16.70
CA GLY A 201 10.51 3.74 16.83
C GLY A 201 9.89 4.40 18.05
N LEU A 202 10.50 5.49 18.52
CA LEU A 202 9.95 6.38 19.52
C LEU A 202 10.28 7.83 19.15
N VAL A 203 9.24 8.62 18.91
CA VAL A 203 9.30 10.06 18.68
C VAL A 203 8.34 10.73 19.67
N GLU A 204 8.85 11.72 20.40
CA GLU A 204 8.10 12.46 21.41
C GLU A 204 8.03 13.94 21.03
N GLY A 205 6.87 14.55 21.21
CA GLY A 205 6.67 15.99 21.12
C GLY A 205 5.98 16.53 22.37
N GLU A 206 5.50 17.77 22.27
CA GLU A 206 4.79 18.40 23.38
C GLU A 206 3.36 17.86 23.45
N GLY A 207 3.04 17.13 24.51
CA GLY A 207 1.70 16.56 24.71
C GLY A 207 1.38 15.33 23.85
N TRP A 208 2.29 14.86 23.00
CA TRP A 208 2.07 13.67 22.16
C TRP A 208 3.32 12.80 22.03
N ALA A 209 3.12 11.51 21.70
CA ALA A 209 4.19 10.60 21.33
C ALA A 209 3.71 9.52 20.36
N VAL A 210 4.61 9.03 19.51
CA VAL A 210 4.37 7.87 18.63
C VAL A 210 5.38 6.78 18.97
N VAL A 211 4.88 5.59 19.29
CA VAL A 211 5.66 4.41 19.67
C VAL A 211 5.41 3.33 18.62
N SER A 212 6.37 3.11 17.73
CA SER A 212 6.23 2.16 16.64
C SER A 212 6.75 0.76 17.01
N GLY A 213 5.95 -0.25 16.69
CA GLY A 213 6.29 -1.67 16.73
C GLY A 213 6.04 -2.36 15.39
N SER A 214 6.23 -1.65 14.28
CA SER A 214 5.73 -2.06 12.97
C SER A 214 6.55 -3.19 12.32
N PRO A 215 5.88 -4.19 11.71
CA PRO A 215 6.52 -5.20 10.86
C PRO A 215 6.71 -4.76 9.39
N GLU A 216 6.08 -3.67 8.94
CA GLU A 216 5.91 -3.38 7.52
C GLU A 216 6.54 -2.04 7.09
N ARG A 217 7.23 -2.08 5.95
CA ARG A 217 7.84 -0.91 5.30
C ARG A 217 6.82 -0.28 4.36
N LEU A 218 6.65 1.03 4.44
CA LEU A 218 5.95 1.78 3.40
C LEU A 218 6.84 1.88 2.16
N PHE A 219 8.00 2.54 2.28
CA PHE A 219 9.02 2.53 1.24
C PHE A 219 10.41 2.86 1.77
N LYS A 220 11.42 2.49 0.99
CA LYS A 220 12.80 2.92 1.16
C LYS A 220 13.32 3.51 -0.15
N LYS A 221 13.99 4.67 -0.06
CA LYS A 221 14.61 5.35 -1.21
C LYS A 221 16.09 5.57 -0.95
N VAL A 222 16.94 5.04 -1.84
CA VAL A 222 18.40 5.26 -1.82
C VAL A 222 18.84 5.71 -3.20
N GLY A 223 19.29 6.96 -3.31
CA GLY A 223 19.54 7.59 -4.61
C GLY A 223 18.26 7.59 -5.46
N SER A 224 18.33 6.97 -6.63
CA SER A 224 17.20 6.81 -7.55
C SER A 224 16.38 5.52 -7.31
N ARG A 225 16.85 4.58 -6.48
CA ARG A 225 16.14 3.32 -6.25
C ARG A 225 15.09 3.48 -5.16
N VAL A 226 13.85 3.11 -5.44
CA VAL A 226 12.74 3.04 -4.48
C VAL A 226 12.26 1.59 -4.40
N LEU A 227 11.98 1.11 -3.18
CA LEU A 227 11.40 -0.21 -2.94
C LEU A 227 10.32 -0.17 -1.87
N ALA A 228 9.36 -1.07 -1.99
CA ALA A 228 8.29 -1.34 -1.04
C ALA A 228 8.12 -2.86 -0.89
N ARG A 229 7.57 -3.33 0.24
CA ARG A 229 7.41 -4.76 0.53
C ARG A 229 6.01 -5.04 1.05
N PRO A 230 5.08 -5.55 0.22
CA PRO A 230 3.77 -5.93 0.72
C PRO A 230 3.88 -7.20 1.55
N ILE A 231 3.04 -7.28 2.59
CA ILE A 231 2.88 -8.45 3.44
C ILE A 231 1.40 -8.86 3.40
N ALA A 232 1.13 -10.11 3.05
CA ALA A 232 -0.20 -10.71 3.17
C ALA A 232 -0.10 -12.22 3.34
N GLY A 233 -1.25 -12.83 3.60
CA GLY A 233 -1.36 -14.22 4.00
C GLY A 233 -0.73 -14.47 5.37
N THR A 234 -1.51 -15.08 6.26
CA THR A 234 -1.06 -15.27 7.65
C THR A 234 -1.34 -16.69 8.08
N ARG A 235 -0.33 -17.36 8.62
CA ARG A 235 -0.53 -18.56 9.45
C ARG A 235 0.12 -18.36 10.82
N PRO A 236 -0.46 -18.93 11.88
CA PRO A 236 0.22 -19.00 13.16
C PRO A 236 1.53 -19.78 13.02
N ARG A 237 2.48 -19.58 13.93
CA ARG A 237 3.67 -20.45 14.03
C ARG A 237 3.29 -21.80 14.63
N GLY A 238 3.87 -22.88 14.10
CA GLY A 238 3.69 -24.22 14.65
C GLY A 238 4.39 -24.36 16.02
N LYS A 239 3.86 -25.23 16.88
CA LYS A 239 4.50 -25.57 18.17
C LYS A 239 5.72 -26.47 17.97
N THR A 240 5.79 -27.15 16.83
CA THR A 240 6.90 -28.01 16.40
C THR A 240 7.36 -27.63 14.99
N GLU A 241 8.58 -28.01 14.61
CA GLU A 241 9.10 -27.76 13.25
C GLU A 241 8.24 -28.44 12.17
N ALA A 242 7.77 -29.66 12.42
CA ALA A 242 6.89 -30.38 11.51
C ALA A 242 5.54 -29.66 11.31
N GLU A 243 4.96 -29.13 12.40
CA GLU A 243 3.74 -28.33 12.35
C GLU A 243 3.98 -26.99 11.63
N ASP A 244 5.12 -26.33 11.87
CA ASP A 244 5.48 -25.07 11.22
C ASP A 244 5.67 -25.25 9.69
N LEU A 245 6.25 -26.38 9.27
CA LEU A 245 6.38 -26.74 7.84
C LEU A 245 5.04 -27.14 7.22
N ALA A 246 4.14 -27.77 7.97
CA ALA A 246 2.79 -28.07 7.49
C ALA A 246 1.98 -26.79 7.28
N LEU A 247 2.07 -25.84 8.20
CA LEU A 247 1.43 -24.52 8.09
C LEU A 247 2.00 -23.68 6.95
N GLU A 248 3.31 -23.76 6.69
CA GLU A 248 3.93 -23.14 5.52
C GLU A 248 3.39 -23.73 4.21
N LYS A 249 3.31 -25.07 4.12
CA LYS A 249 2.74 -25.74 2.95
C LYS A 249 1.28 -25.38 2.74
N ASP A 250 0.49 -25.28 3.82
CA ASP A 250 -0.90 -24.83 3.77
C ASP A 250 -1.02 -23.39 3.26
N LEU A 251 -0.19 -22.48 3.76
CA LEU A 251 -0.15 -21.09 3.30
C LEU A 251 0.18 -21.01 1.81
N LEU A 252 1.21 -21.74 1.36
CA LEU A 252 1.64 -21.76 -0.04
C LEU A 252 0.67 -22.47 -0.97
N ALA A 253 -0.14 -23.40 -0.47
CA ALA A 253 -1.14 -24.12 -1.25
C ALA A 253 -2.47 -23.37 -1.33
N SER A 254 -2.67 -22.32 -0.53
CA SER A 254 -3.94 -21.59 -0.45
C SER A 254 -4.15 -20.65 -1.65
N PRO A 255 -5.11 -20.93 -2.55
CA PRO A 255 -5.36 -20.08 -3.71
C PRO A 255 -5.82 -18.67 -3.30
N LYS A 256 -6.60 -18.58 -2.21
CA LYS A 256 -7.05 -17.31 -1.60
C LYS A 256 -5.86 -16.42 -1.25
N GLU A 257 -4.88 -16.95 -0.51
CA GLU A 257 -3.74 -16.17 -0.02
C GLU A 257 -2.80 -15.75 -1.17
N TRP A 258 -2.64 -16.61 -2.17
CA TRP A 258 -1.94 -16.26 -3.40
C TRP A 258 -2.62 -15.12 -4.16
N ALA A 259 -3.93 -15.19 -4.31
CA ALA A 259 -4.71 -14.19 -5.02
C ALA A 259 -4.68 -12.83 -4.32
N GLU A 260 -4.88 -12.81 -3.00
CA GLU A 260 -4.78 -11.60 -2.19
C GLU A 260 -3.37 -11.00 -2.27
N HIS A 261 -2.33 -11.82 -2.12
CA HIS A 261 -0.96 -11.31 -2.17
C HIS A 261 -0.56 -10.82 -3.57
N ALA A 262 -1.01 -11.48 -4.63
CA ALA A 262 -0.79 -11.03 -6.01
C ALA A 262 -1.41 -9.65 -6.26
N MET A 263 -2.64 -9.44 -5.79
CA MET A 263 -3.33 -8.15 -5.87
C MET A 263 -2.53 -7.04 -5.19
N LEU A 264 -1.97 -7.30 -4.01
CA LEU A 264 -1.16 -6.31 -3.29
C LEU A 264 0.17 -6.02 -3.98
N VAL A 265 0.77 -7.02 -4.65
CA VAL A 265 1.94 -6.80 -5.50
C VAL A 265 1.57 -5.91 -6.68
N ASP A 266 0.46 -6.18 -7.38
CA ASP A 266 0.00 -5.35 -8.50
C ASP A 266 -0.35 -3.92 -8.08
N LEU A 267 -0.95 -3.75 -6.89
CA LEU A 267 -1.24 -2.45 -6.29
C LEU A 267 0.05 -1.64 -6.04
N LEU A 268 1.07 -2.26 -5.45
CA LEU A 268 2.35 -1.58 -5.22
C LEU A 268 3.12 -1.31 -6.51
N ARG A 269 3.02 -2.21 -7.50
CA ARG A 269 3.58 -1.94 -8.84
C ARG A 269 2.92 -0.71 -9.45
N ASN A 270 1.60 -0.56 -9.34
CA ASN A 270 0.88 0.61 -9.83
C ASN A 270 1.33 1.89 -9.13
N ASP A 271 1.40 1.86 -7.79
CA ASP A 271 1.82 3.02 -7.01
C ASP A 271 3.29 3.40 -7.32
N LEU A 272 4.18 2.44 -7.58
CA LEU A 272 5.54 2.74 -8.02
C LEU A 272 5.59 3.23 -9.47
N ALA A 273 4.81 2.65 -10.39
CA ALA A 273 4.81 2.99 -11.82
C ALA A 273 4.40 4.44 -12.10
N ARG A 274 3.62 5.06 -11.21
CA ARG A 274 3.29 6.50 -11.25
C ARG A 274 4.52 7.42 -11.20
N VAL A 275 5.57 7.00 -10.51
CA VAL A 275 6.78 7.81 -10.27
C VAL A 275 8.06 7.15 -10.79
N ALA A 276 8.02 5.88 -11.18
CA ALA A 276 9.17 5.15 -11.71
C ALA A 276 9.46 5.52 -13.17
N LEU A 277 10.70 5.25 -13.58
CA LEU A 277 11.11 5.23 -14.97
C LEU A 277 10.44 4.02 -15.65
N PRO A 278 9.96 4.17 -16.90
CA PRO A 278 9.24 3.11 -17.59
C PRO A 278 10.00 1.79 -17.68
N GLY A 279 9.30 0.69 -17.43
CA GLY A 279 9.82 -0.68 -17.50
C GLY A 279 10.84 -1.03 -16.42
N THR A 280 11.01 -0.18 -15.40
CA THR A 280 11.95 -0.44 -14.30
C THR A 280 11.32 -1.07 -13.07
N VAL A 281 9.99 -1.10 -12.99
CA VAL A 281 9.25 -1.69 -11.87
C VAL A 281 9.34 -3.21 -11.94
N ARG A 282 9.98 -3.84 -10.96
CA ARG A 282 10.21 -5.29 -10.90
C ARG A 282 9.95 -5.84 -9.50
N VAL A 283 9.76 -7.15 -9.40
CA VAL A 283 9.48 -7.85 -8.14
C VAL A 283 10.62 -8.83 -7.84
N GLN A 284 11.63 -8.39 -7.09
CA GLN A 284 12.84 -9.22 -6.87
C GLN A 284 12.59 -10.46 -6.02
N GLU A 285 11.69 -10.35 -5.04
CA GLU A 285 11.25 -11.44 -4.18
C GLU A 285 9.75 -11.57 -4.37
N LEU A 286 9.26 -12.73 -4.77
CA LEU A 286 7.85 -12.98 -5.03
C LEU A 286 7.38 -14.20 -4.22
N PHE A 287 6.25 -14.07 -3.50
CA PHE A 287 5.64 -15.11 -2.66
C PHE A 287 6.62 -15.77 -1.66
N THR A 288 7.53 -14.98 -1.09
CA THR A 288 8.51 -15.50 -0.14
C THR A 288 7.89 -15.62 1.26
N VAL A 289 8.00 -16.79 1.89
CA VAL A 289 7.51 -16.98 3.26
C VAL A 289 8.51 -16.40 4.26
N GLU A 290 8.11 -15.36 4.99
CA GLU A 290 8.84 -14.82 6.14
C GLU A 290 8.20 -15.29 7.46
N ARG A 291 9.01 -15.84 8.37
CA ARG A 291 8.56 -16.31 9.68
C ARG A 291 8.84 -15.27 10.76
N TYR A 292 7.79 -14.77 11.39
CA TYR A 292 7.82 -13.87 12.55
C TYR A 292 7.60 -14.65 13.86
N ALA A 293 7.54 -13.92 14.97
CA ALA A 293 7.44 -14.51 16.31
C ALA A 293 6.13 -15.31 16.52
N HIS A 294 5.01 -14.73 16.10
CA HIS A 294 3.67 -15.31 16.30
C HIS A 294 3.08 -15.89 15.02
N VAL A 295 3.55 -15.44 13.86
CA VAL A 295 2.95 -15.71 12.56
C VAL A 295 4.01 -15.89 11.47
N MET A 296 3.64 -16.47 10.33
CA MET A 296 4.38 -16.41 9.08
C MET A 296 3.54 -15.71 8.00
N HIS A 297 4.20 -15.01 7.08
CA HIS A 297 3.57 -14.25 6.01
C HIS A 297 4.16 -14.52 4.64
N LEU A 298 3.35 -14.35 3.59
CA LEU A 298 3.86 -14.14 2.23
C LEU A 298 4.35 -12.69 2.13
N VAL A 299 5.55 -12.54 1.59
CA VAL A 299 6.19 -11.25 1.38
C VAL A 299 6.71 -11.19 -0.05
N SER A 300 6.55 -10.02 -0.65
CA SER A 300 7.21 -9.70 -1.92
C SER A 300 8.06 -8.43 -1.76
N GLN A 301 8.92 -8.15 -2.73
CA GLN A 301 9.63 -6.88 -2.82
C GLN A 301 9.47 -6.29 -4.20
N VAL A 302 8.76 -5.17 -4.28
CA VAL A 302 8.60 -4.39 -5.50
C VAL A 302 9.59 -3.23 -5.47
N GLU A 303 10.33 -3.03 -6.55
CA GLU A 303 11.27 -1.91 -6.66
C GLU A 303 11.27 -1.31 -8.07
N GLY A 304 11.70 -0.05 -8.15
CA GLY A 304 11.89 0.67 -9.40
C GLY A 304 12.92 1.78 -9.27
N TYR A 305 13.25 2.42 -10.37
CA TYR A 305 14.15 3.58 -10.40
C TYR A 305 13.35 4.84 -10.72
N THR A 306 13.59 5.93 -10.01
CA THR A 306 12.82 7.18 -10.14
C THR A 306 13.74 8.40 -10.22
N ARG A 307 13.25 9.46 -10.86
CA ARG A 307 13.79 10.82 -10.78
C ARG A 307 12.91 11.76 -9.94
N ALA A 308 11.81 11.25 -9.39
CA ALA A 308 10.84 12.02 -8.64
C ALA A 308 11.42 12.47 -7.29
N SER A 309 10.94 13.62 -6.80
CA SER A 309 11.25 14.13 -5.46
C SER A 309 10.68 13.23 -4.38
N LEU A 310 11.13 13.39 -3.14
CA LEU A 310 10.57 12.67 -1.99
C LEU A 310 9.06 12.88 -1.88
N GLY A 311 8.57 14.12 -2.05
CA GLY A 311 7.15 14.43 -1.98
C GLY A 311 6.32 13.71 -3.03
N GLN A 312 6.83 13.59 -4.26
CA GLN A 312 6.17 12.84 -5.34
C GLN A 312 6.13 11.33 -5.05
N VAL A 313 7.24 10.75 -4.57
CA VAL A 313 7.31 9.33 -4.19
C VAL A 313 6.35 9.04 -3.03
N PHE A 314 6.34 9.90 -2.02
CA PHE A 314 5.45 9.78 -0.86
C PHE A 314 3.98 9.88 -1.29
N ALA A 315 3.61 10.89 -2.08
CA ALA A 315 2.24 11.08 -2.58
C ALA A 315 1.71 9.85 -3.34
N SER A 316 2.60 9.13 -4.03
CA SER A 316 2.23 7.93 -4.77
C SER A 316 1.99 6.71 -3.87
N LEU A 317 2.85 6.51 -2.87
CA LEU A 317 2.88 5.30 -2.03
C LEU A 317 2.05 5.43 -0.74
N PHE A 318 1.73 6.66 -0.31
CA PHE A 318 1.03 6.92 0.95
C PHE A 318 -0.48 7.18 0.74
N PRO A 319 -1.35 6.68 1.65
CA PRO A 319 -1.08 5.65 2.65
C PRO A 319 -0.85 4.28 2.01
N GLY A 320 -0.24 3.36 2.76
CA GLY A 320 0.07 2.02 2.25
C GLY A 320 -1.17 1.27 1.78
N GLY A 321 -1.14 0.76 0.55
CA GLY A 321 -2.28 0.05 -0.05
C GLY A 321 -2.66 -1.25 0.67
N THR A 322 -1.69 -1.97 1.22
CA THR A 322 -1.85 -3.24 1.97
C THR A 322 -2.70 -3.11 3.25
N ILE A 323 -2.72 -1.92 3.82
CA ILE A 323 -3.32 -1.58 5.12
C ILE A 323 -4.45 -0.56 5.00
N THR A 324 -4.73 -0.14 3.77
CA THR A 324 -5.86 0.75 3.42
C THR A 324 -6.87 -0.03 2.59
N GLY A 325 -6.45 -0.56 1.43
CA GLY A 325 -7.27 -1.27 0.45
C GLY A 325 -7.11 -0.69 -0.97
N ALA A 326 -7.89 -1.21 -1.91
CA ALA A 326 -7.89 -0.78 -3.32
C ALA A 326 -9.32 -0.67 -3.89
N PRO A 327 -9.65 0.34 -4.73
CA PRO A 327 -8.85 1.52 -5.06
C PRO A 327 -8.74 2.55 -3.92
N LYS A 328 -7.56 3.15 -3.76
CA LYS A 328 -7.22 4.00 -2.59
C LYS A 328 -8.25 5.12 -2.31
N GLY A 329 -8.72 5.83 -3.33
CA GLY A 329 -9.69 6.92 -3.18
C GLY A 329 -11.03 6.48 -2.59
N THR A 330 -11.71 5.53 -3.25
CA THR A 330 -13.04 5.04 -2.82
C THR A 330 -12.97 4.26 -1.51
N VAL A 331 -11.86 3.58 -1.25
CA VAL A 331 -11.63 2.88 0.01
C VAL A 331 -11.51 3.85 1.18
N MET A 332 -10.79 4.96 1.01
CA MET A 332 -10.63 5.94 2.08
C MET A 332 -11.94 6.69 2.37
N GLU A 333 -12.80 6.90 1.36
CA GLU A 333 -14.19 7.33 1.55
C GLU A 333 -14.99 6.33 2.39
N ALA A 334 -14.93 5.04 2.04
CA ALA A 334 -15.61 3.99 2.79
C ALA A 334 -15.11 3.89 4.23
N ILE A 335 -13.80 3.99 4.47
CA ILE A 335 -13.21 4.04 5.82
C ILE A 335 -13.78 5.21 6.61
N ARG A 336 -13.81 6.41 6.04
CA ARG A 336 -14.35 7.61 6.70
C ARG A 336 -15.85 7.48 7.03
N GLU A 337 -16.61 6.76 6.22
CA GLU A 337 -18.04 6.52 6.45
C GLU A 337 -18.30 5.45 7.52
N LEU A 338 -17.45 4.42 7.57
CA LEU A 338 -17.64 3.25 8.42
C LEU A 338 -16.95 3.36 9.79
N GLU A 339 -15.80 4.03 9.88
CA GLU A 339 -15.09 4.26 11.13
C GLU A 339 -15.63 5.53 11.83
N PRO A 340 -15.95 5.48 13.13
CA PRO A 340 -16.53 6.63 13.84
C PRO A 340 -15.49 7.69 14.25
N VAL A 341 -14.20 7.38 14.11
CA VAL A 341 -13.09 8.15 14.69
C VAL A 341 -11.90 8.24 13.72
N PRO A 342 -11.07 9.31 13.80
CA PRO A 342 -9.83 9.37 13.03
C PRO A 342 -8.83 8.30 13.50
N ARG A 343 -7.96 7.89 12.57
CA ARG A 343 -6.91 6.89 12.80
C ARG A 343 -5.69 7.51 13.48
N GLY A 344 -5.40 8.78 13.22
CA GLY A 344 -4.20 9.44 13.73
C GLY A 344 -2.93 8.80 13.17
N ALA A 345 -1.98 8.47 14.02
CA ALA A 345 -0.75 7.80 13.63
C ALA A 345 -1.00 6.38 13.07
N TYR A 346 -2.08 5.68 13.44
CA TYR A 346 -2.37 4.34 12.91
C TYR A 346 -2.54 4.38 11.38
N THR A 347 -1.89 3.46 10.66
CA THR A 347 -1.78 3.46 9.18
C THR A 347 -1.12 4.70 8.55
N GLY A 348 -0.58 5.60 9.39
CA GLY A 348 0.38 6.62 9.00
C GLY A 348 1.77 6.03 8.75
N SER A 349 2.80 6.85 8.85
CA SER A 349 4.18 6.45 8.53
C SER A 349 5.20 7.13 9.42
N LEU A 350 6.17 6.39 9.95
CA LEU A 350 7.28 6.89 10.76
C LEU A 350 8.61 6.47 10.15
N GLY A 351 9.61 7.36 10.18
CA GLY A 351 10.89 7.10 9.53
C GLY A 351 11.87 8.26 9.59
N TYR A 352 12.83 8.23 8.67
CA TYR A 352 13.88 9.24 8.57
C TYR A 352 14.20 9.64 7.13
N VAL A 353 14.77 10.84 6.98
CA VAL A 353 15.35 11.37 5.75
C VAL A 353 16.78 11.83 6.05
N SER A 354 17.76 11.27 5.36
CA SER A 354 19.20 11.51 5.59
C SER A 354 20.00 11.52 4.28
N GLY A 355 21.29 11.85 4.39
CA GLY A 355 22.25 11.69 3.29
C GLY A 355 22.41 10.26 2.76
N ARG A 356 22.11 9.25 3.59
CA ARG A 356 22.13 7.83 3.22
C ARG A 356 20.83 7.33 2.58
N GLY A 357 19.81 8.19 2.51
CA GLY A 357 18.50 7.88 1.94
C GLY A 357 17.36 8.03 2.95
N VAL A 358 16.22 7.46 2.56
CA VAL A 358 14.93 7.55 3.25
C VAL A 358 14.41 6.16 3.54
N ASP A 359 13.87 5.92 4.74
CA ASP A 359 13.17 4.68 5.09
C ASP A 359 11.96 5.03 5.96
N PHE A 360 10.77 4.71 5.47
CA PHE A 360 9.48 4.97 6.10
C PHE A 360 8.72 3.66 6.29
N ASN A 361 8.18 3.47 7.49
CA ASN A 361 7.36 2.31 7.83
C ASN A 361 5.87 2.61 7.65
N ILE A 362 5.04 1.59 7.87
CA ILE A 362 3.60 1.75 8.06
C ILE A 362 3.33 1.64 9.56
N LEU A 363 2.67 2.61 10.17
CA LEU A 363 2.37 2.61 11.60
C LEU A 363 1.21 1.68 11.97
N ILE A 364 1.52 0.39 12.03
CA ILE A 364 0.67 -0.68 12.60
C ILE A 364 1.37 -1.31 13.80
N ARG A 365 0.65 -2.05 14.64
CA ARG A 365 1.20 -2.62 15.89
C ARG A 365 1.94 -1.55 16.72
N SER A 366 1.37 -0.35 16.78
CA SER A 366 2.01 0.87 17.30
C SER A 366 1.04 1.59 18.25
N PHE A 367 1.59 2.31 19.23
CA PHE A 367 0.83 3.21 20.10
C PHE A 367 1.01 4.66 19.66
N GLN A 368 0.00 5.46 19.93
CA GLN A 368 0.11 6.92 19.97
C GLN A 368 -0.40 7.41 21.32
N ARG A 369 0.25 8.41 21.89
CA ARG A 369 -0.19 9.11 23.09
C ARG A 369 -0.60 10.52 22.69
N VAL A 370 -1.73 10.99 23.20
CA VAL A 370 -2.15 12.39 23.11
C VAL A 370 -2.69 12.82 24.48
N GLY A 371 -2.12 13.88 25.05
CA GLY A 371 -2.40 14.31 26.41
C GLY A 371 -2.12 13.18 27.42
N GLU A 372 -3.17 12.74 28.12
CA GLU A 372 -3.10 11.64 29.07
C GLU A 372 -3.56 10.31 28.48
N GLU A 373 -4.07 10.26 27.26
CA GLU A 373 -4.62 9.03 26.70
C GLU A 373 -3.63 8.32 25.77
N VAL A 374 -3.68 6.99 25.77
CA VAL A 374 -2.94 6.15 24.84
C VAL A 374 -3.93 5.45 23.92
N TYR A 375 -3.69 5.54 22.62
CA TYR A 375 -4.50 4.90 21.59
C TYR A 375 -3.67 3.89 20.82
N PHE A 376 -4.34 2.86 20.35
CA PHE A 376 -3.84 1.96 19.32
C PHE A 376 -5.02 1.36 18.57
N SER A 377 -4.78 0.89 17.35
CA SER A 377 -5.81 0.26 16.54
C SER A 377 -5.32 -1.05 15.95
N ALA A 378 -6.28 -1.89 15.59
CA ALA A 378 -6.05 -3.07 14.77
C ALA A 378 -7.17 -3.18 13.73
N GLY A 379 -6.84 -3.75 12.57
CA GLY A 379 -7.78 -3.88 11.46
C GLY A 379 -7.57 -5.15 10.65
N ALA A 380 -8.55 -5.42 9.80
CA ALA A 380 -8.61 -6.59 8.94
C ALA A 380 -8.98 -6.19 7.51
N GLY A 381 -8.37 -6.87 6.54
CA GLY A 381 -8.60 -6.65 5.13
C GLY A 381 -9.88 -7.34 4.68
N ILE A 382 -10.95 -6.59 4.52
CA ILE A 382 -12.25 -7.15 4.17
C ILE A 382 -12.34 -7.38 2.65
N VAL A 383 -12.56 -8.63 2.28
CA VAL A 383 -12.78 -9.10 0.91
C VAL A 383 -14.14 -9.79 0.78
N ILE A 384 -14.52 -10.20 -0.44
CA ILE A 384 -15.83 -10.83 -0.67
C ILE A 384 -16.02 -12.13 0.12
N ALA A 385 -14.94 -12.88 0.32
CA ALA A 385 -14.92 -14.15 1.04
C ALA A 385 -14.74 -14.00 2.57
N SER A 386 -14.71 -12.77 3.09
CA SER A 386 -14.55 -12.52 4.52
C SER A 386 -15.76 -12.99 5.34
N GLU A 387 -15.49 -13.66 6.45
CA GLU A 387 -16.48 -14.02 7.48
C GLU A 387 -16.41 -12.99 8.60
N ALA A 388 -17.47 -12.20 8.81
CA ALA A 388 -17.42 -11.00 9.67
C ALA A 388 -16.90 -11.28 11.10
N GLU A 389 -17.29 -12.42 11.68
CA GLU A 389 -16.83 -12.82 13.00
C GLU A 389 -15.33 -13.16 13.02
N ALA A 390 -14.86 -13.87 12.00
CA ALA A 390 -13.45 -14.23 11.87
C ALA A 390 -12.58 -12.97 11.69
N GLU A 391 -13.05 -12.00 10.90
CA GLU A 391 -12.33 -10.73 10.68
C GLU A 391 -12.25 -9.89 11.96
N TYR A 392 -13.34 -9.83 12.74
CA TYR A 392 -13.33 -9.17 14.05
C TYR A 392 -12.34 -9.86 14.99
N GLN A 393 -12.33 -11.19 15.01
CA GLN A 393 -11.39 -11.93 15.85
C GLN A 393 -9.93 -11.73 15.39
N GLU A 394 -9.69 -11.58 14.08
CA GLU A 394 -8.38 -11.27 13.52
C GLU A 394 -7.86 -9.90 14.01
N THR A 395 -8.73 -8.87 14.14
CA THR A 395 -8.29 -7.58 14.69
C THR A 395 -7.82 -7.74 16.13
N LEU A 396 -8.50 -8.57 16.95
CA LEU A 396 -8.10 -8.84 18.32
C LEU A 396 -6.76 -9.59 18.39
N TYR A 397 -6.55 -10.59 17.53
CA TYR A 397 -5.26 -11.28 17.42
C TYR A 397 -4.13 -10.34 17.00
N LYS A 398 -4.39 -9.40 16.07
CA LYS A 398 -3.42 -8.38 15.70
C LYS A 398 -3.14 -7.38 16.84
N ALA A 399 -4.11 -7.13 17.71
CA ALA A 399 -3.94 -6.30 18.90
C ALA A 399 -3.17 -7.00 20.04
N GLU A 400 -3.06 -8.34 20.04
CA GLU A 400 -2.48 -9.10 21.17
C GLU A 400 -1.07 -8.64 21.57
N SER A 401 -0.21 -8.29 20.62
CA SER A 401 1.16 -7.82 20.94
C SER A 401 1.14 -6.50 21.71
N LEU A 402 0.19 -5.62 21.39
CA LEU A 402 -0.01 -4.35 22.09
C LEU A 402 -0.69 -4.58 23.44
N LEU A 403 -1.68 -5.48 23.49
CA LEU A 403 -2.33 -5.89 24.74
C LEU A 403 -1.33 -6.55 25.71
N LEU A 404 -0.40 -7.37 25.22
CA LEU A 404 0.68 -7.97 26.01
C LEU A 404 1.62 -6.91 26.57
N ALA A 405 1.97 -5.90 25.77
CA ALA A 405 2.69 -4.72 26.27
C ALA A 405 1.91 -3.97 27.35
N LEU A 406 0.60 -4.18 27.46
CA LEU A 406 -0.27 -3.67 28.53
C LEU A 406 -0.61 -4.70 29.64
N ASN A 407 0.09 -5.84 29.72
CA ASN A 407 -0.21 -6.97 30.65
C ASN A 407 -1.61 -7.60 30.45
N ARG A 408 -2.15 -7.55 29.23
CA ARG A 408 -3.49 -8.03 28.86
C ARG A 408 -3.50 -9.04 27.69
N GLY A 409 -2.32 -9.42 27.18
CA GLY A 409 -2.15 -10.33 26.03
C GLY A 409 -1.29 -11.56 26.36
N ARG A 410 -1.01 -12.40 25.36
CA ARG A 410 -0.27 -13.67 25.49
C ARG A 410 1.10 -13.63 24.79
N PRO A 411 2.15 -14.29 25.32
CA PRO A 411 3.51 -14.30 24.73
C PRO A 411 3.63 -15.14 23.44
N GLY A 412 4.64 -14.86 22.61
CA GLY A 412 4.91 -15.52 21.32
C GLY A 412 6.12 -16.45 21.26
N VAL A 413 6.41 -17.00 20.08
CA VAL A 413 7.52 -17.93 19.80
C VAL A 413 8.66 -17.19 19.07
N LYS A 414 9.87 -17.74 19.00
CA LYS A 414 11.02 -17.09 18.34
C LYS A 414 10.93 -17.23 16.80
N PRO A 415 11.23 -16.18 16.00
CA PRO A 415 11.15 -16.26 14.53
C PRO A 415 12.24 -17.18 13.90
N LEU A 416 12.25 -17.35 12.57
CA LEU A 416 13.35 -17.96 11.80
C LEU A 416 13.66 -17.11 10.55
N PRO A 417 14.89 -17.12 9.99
CA PRO A 417 15.23 -16.31 8.81
C PRO A 417 14.52 -16.80 7.54
N PRO A 418 14.12 -15.89 6.63
CA PRO A 418 13.41 -16.26 5.41
C PRO A 418 14.32 -16.88 4.35
N LYS A 419 13.72 -17.64 3.41
CA LYS A 419 14.39 -18.16 2.21
C LYS A 419 13.63 -17.69 0.97
N PRO A 420 14.25 -16.92 0.06
CA PRO A 420 13.62 -16.49 -1.18
C PRO A 420 13.14 -17.68 -2.01
N MET A 421 11.93 -17.60 -2.56
CA MET A 421 11.32 -18.67 -3.35
C MET A 421 11.37 -18.40 -4.86
N ALA A 422 11.09 -17.17 -5.28
CA ALA A 422 11.01 -16.78 -6.68
C ALA A 422 11.29 -15.27 -6.88
N SER A 423 11.47 -14.89 -8.14
CA SER A 423 11.57 -13.49 -8.59
C SER A 423 10.71 -13.28 -9.84
N TRP A 424 10.21 -12.07 -10.05
CA TRP A 424 9.45 -11.68 -11.24
C TRP A 424 9.97 -10.36 -11.81
N VAL A 425 10.05 -10.30 -13.13
CA VAL A 425 10.36 -9.09 -13.90
C VAL A 425 9.27 -8.89 -14.94
N PRO A 426 8.98 -7.64 -15.36
CA PRO A 426 8.10 -7.42 -16.48
C PRO A 426 8.54 -8.26 -17.67
N PRO A 427 7.61 -8.92 -18.38
CA PRO A 427 7.95 -9.58 -19.64
C PRO A 427 8.67 -8.60 -20.56
N PRO A 428 9.78 -8.98 -21.21
CA PRO A 428 10.49 -8.08 -22.10
C PRO A 428 9.55 -7.64 -23.23
N PRO A 429 9.58 -6.37 -23.64
CA PRO A 429 8.83 -5.91 -24.81
C PRO A 429 9.15 -6.79 -26.03
N PRO A 430 8.17 -7.49 -26.63
CA PRO A 430 8.41 -8.34 -27.79
C PRO A 430 8.89 -7.52 -29.00
N ARG A 431 8.46 -6.27 -29.06
CA ARG A 431 8.91 -5.23 -29.99
C ARG A 431 8.68 -3.85 -29.39
N ARG A 432 9.34 -2.82 -29.96
CA ARG A 432 9.05 -1.42 -29.65
C ARG A 432 8.18 -0.81 -30.75
N VAL A 433 7.03 -0.28 -30.37
CA VAL A 433 6.05 0.33 -31.27
C VAL A 433 5.97 1.83 -30.97
N ARG A 434 6.25 2.66 -31.98
CA ARG A 434 6.07 4.12 -31.85
C ARG A 434 4.59 4.45 -32.01
N ALA A 435 3.90 4.55 -30.89
CA ALA A 435 2.51 4.98 -30.82
C ALA A 435 2.38 6.19 -29.91
N ARG A 436 1.41 7.07 -30.21
CA ARG A 436 0.92 8.08 -29.27
C ARG A 436 -0.39 7.59 -28.70
N VAL A 437 -0.40 7.25 -27.42
CA VAL A 437 -1.54 6.67 -26.72
C VAL A 437 -2.11 7.70 -25.78
N LEU A 438 -3.41 7.95 -25.91
CA LEU A 438 -4.17 8.60 -24.85
C LEU A 438 -4.70 7.52 -23.92
N PHE A 439 -4.43 7.62 -22.63
CA PHE A 439 -4.92 6.69 -21.62
C PHE A 439 -5.94 7.41 -20.74
N LEU A 440 -7.18 6.95 -20.76
CA LEU A 440 -8.25 7.43 -19.88
C LEU A 440 -8.20 6.68 -18.55
N GLU A 441 -7.79 7.37 -17.49
CA GLU A 441 -7.66 6.87 -16.14
C GLU A 441 -9.00 6.95 -15.39
N ASN A 442 -9.50 5.81 -14.92
CA ASN A 442 -10.75 5.74 -14.18
C ASN A 442 -10.53 5.53 -12.67
N ARG A 443 -9.43 6.07 -12.14
CA ARG A 443 -9.05 6.07 -10.71
C ARG A 443 -8.90 4.66 -10.12
N ASP A 444 -8.31 3.77 -10.91
CA ASP A 444 -8.04 2.40 -10.49
C ASP A 444 -6.67 2.24 -9.80
N SER A 445 -6.53 1.11 -9.12
CA SER A 445 -5.32 0.72 -8.42
C SER A 445 -4.35 -0.12 -9.26
N PHE A 446 -4.64 -0.36 -10.55
CA PHE A 446 -3.80 -1.14 -11.46
C PHE A 446 -3.45 -0.42 -12.77
N SER A 447 -4.13 0.68 -13.12
CA SER A 447 -3.96 1.41 -14.38
C SER A 447 -2.51 1.77 -14.73
N TYR A 448 -1.69 2.19 -13.76
CA TYR A 448 -0.32 2.60 -14.07
C TYR A 448 0.60 1.43 -14.42
N ASN A 449 0.21 0.18 -14.12
CA ASN A 449 0.90 -0.99 -14.66
C ASN A 449 0.68 -1.11 -16.17
N LEU A 450 -0.52 -0.79 -16.68
CA LEU A 450 -0.79 -0.70 -18.13
C LEU A 450 0.02 0.43 -18.76
N VAL A 451 0.01 1.62 -18.13
CA VAL A 451 0.80 2.78 -18.60
C VAL A 451 2.28 2.45 -18.66
N ASP A 452 2.83 1.75 -17.66
CA ASP A 452 4.21 1.30 -17.64
C ASP A 452 4.51 0.34 -18.80
N TYR A 453 3.64 -0.65 -19.04
CA TYR A 453 3.80 -1.59 -20.15
C TYR A 453 3.76 -0.89 -21.51
N LEU A 454 2.78 0.00 -21.72
CA LEU A 454 2.68 0.80 -22.95
C LEU A 454 3.93 1.64 -23.20
N ARG A 455 4.46 2.30 -22.15
CA ARG A 455 5.71 3.07 -22.25
C ARG A 455 6.93 2.18 -22.46
N ALA A 456 6.98 0.99 -21.84
CA ALA A 456 8.03 0.00 -22.04
C ALA A 456 8.06 -0.53 -23.50
N LEU A 457 6.87 -0.68 -24.10
CA LEU A 457 6.68 -0.95 -25.53
C LEU A 457 7.10 0.22 -26.43
N GLY A 458 7.46 1.38 -25.88
CA GLY A 458 7.93 2.54 -26.65
C GLY A 458 6.83 3.53 -27.06
N ALA A 459 5.61 3.38 -26.54
CA ALA A 459 4.56 4.36 -26.75
C ALA A 459 4.79 5.63 -25.92
N GLU A 460 4.46 6.79 -26.50
CA GLU A 460 4.25 8.04 -25.78
C GLU A 460 2.84 8.00 -25.18
N VAL A 461 2.73 7.96 -23.84
CA VAL A 461 1.44 7.83 -23.15
C VAL A 461 1.11 9.12 -22.39
N ALA A 462 0.04 9.78 -22.82
CA ALA A 462 -0.61 10.86 -22.09
C ALA A 462 -1.78 10.29 -21.29
N VAL A 463 -1.87 10.62 -20.00
CA VAL A 463 -2.93 10.14 -19.10
C VAL A 463 -3.91 11.28 -18.82
N VAL A 464 -5.20 11.02 -18.91
CA VAL A 464 -6.30 11.97 -18.65
C VAL A 464 -7.29 11.33 -17.68
N ASP A 465 -7.73 12.05 -16.64
CA ASP A 465 -8.73 11.56 -15.70
C ASP A 465 -10.11 11.46 -16.37
N GLN A 466 -10.91 10.47 -15.97
CA GLN A 466 -12.26 10.22 -16.51
C GLN A 466 -13.21 11.42 -16.52
N GLU A 467 -13.00 12.41 -15.65
CA GLU A 467 -13.83 13.62 -15.58
C GLU A 467 -13.47 14.65 -16.67
N GLU A 468 -12.25 14.58 -17.20
CA GLU A 468 -11.73 15.54 -18.17
C GLU A 468 -12.03 15.09 -19.62
N PRO A 469 -12.43 16.01 -20.52
CA PRO A 469 -12.69 15.66 -21.91
C PRO A 469 -11.40 15.27 -22.64
N PRO A 470 -11.27 14.03 -23.15
CA PRO A 470 -10.07 13.59 -23.85
C PRO A 470 -9.94 14.32 -25.19
N ASN A 471 -8.77 14.93 -25.43
CA ASN A 471 -8.42 15.42 -26.75
C ASN A 471 -7.78 14.30 -27.58
N LEU A 472 -8.58 13.66 -28.42
CA LEU A 472 -8.14 12.54 -29.27
C LEU A 472 -7.22 12.98 -30.42
N ARG A 473 -7.15 14.28 -30.73
CA ARG A 473 -6.35 14.78 -31.87
C ARG A 473 -4.87 14.52 -31.65
N GLY A 474 -4.23 13.92 -32.66
CA GLY A 474 -2.80 13.63 -32.66
C GLY A 474 -2.39 12.39 -31.87
N PHE A 475 -3.36 11.65 -31.32
CA PHE A 475 -3.12 10.32 -30.75
C PHE A 475 -3.48 9.24 -31.77
N SER A 476 -2.67 8.17 -31.78
CA SER A 476 -2.88 7.00 -32.63
C SER A 476 -3.82 5.97 -32.01
N HIS A 477 -3.93 5.95 -30.68
CA HIS A 477 -4.72 4.96 -29.93
C HIS A 477 -5.35 5.63 -28.71
N LEU A 478 -6.51 5.12 -28.32
CA LEU A 478 -7.14 5.35 -27.03
C LEU A 478 -7.14 4.04 -26.23
N VAL A 479 -6.66 4.11 -24.99
CA VAL A 479 -6.84 3.05 -24.00
C VAL A 479 -7.73 3.57 -22.90
N VAL A 480 -8.84 2.88 -22.64
CA VAL A 480 -9.71 3.16 -21.48
C VAL A 480 -9.38 2.14 -20.40
N GLY A 481 -8.81 2.63 -19.31
CA GLY A 481 -8.29 1.80 -18.23
C GLY A 481 -9.38 1.10 -17.40
N PRO A 482 -8.97 0.23 -16.47
CA PRO A 482 -9.85 -0.30 -15.43
C PRO A 482 -10.33 0.81 -14.50
N GLY A 483 -11.31 0.52 -13.65
CA GLY A 483 -11.87 1.46 -12.68
C GLY A 483 -12.94 0.83 -11.79
N PRO A 484 -13.22 1.43 -10.62
CA PRO A 484 -14.35 1.05 -9.80
C PRO A 484 -15.68 1.54 -10.42
N LYS A 485 -16.78 1.05 -9.87
CA LYS A 485 -18.18 1.31 -10.26
C LYS A 485 -18.53 0.71 -11.63
N ASP A 486 -19.75 0.97 -12.08
CA ASP A 486 -20.22 0.57 -13.40
C ASP A 486 -19.99 1.68 -14.45
N PRO A 487 -20.05 1.36 -15.75
CA PRO A 487 -19.89 2.36 -16.82
C PRO A 487 -20.86 3.54 -16.78
N PHE A 488 -22.03 3.42 -16.12
CA PHE A 488 -23.02 4.49 -16.05
C PHE A 488 -22.71 5.51 -14.95
N THR A 489 -21.94 5.11 -13.95
CA THR A 489 -21.66 5.90 -12.73
C THR A 489 -20.17 6.22 -12.55
N ALA A 490 -19.29 5.60 -13.32
CA ALA A 490 -17.86 5.89 -13.36
C ALA A 490 -17.55 7.13 -14.20
N GLY A 491 -17.72 8.31 -13.59
CA GLY A 491 -17.41 9.60 -14.22
C GLY A 491 -18.09 9.75 -15.58
N ARG A 492 -17.30 10.11 -16.61
CA ARG A 492 -17.78 10.28 -17.99
C ARG A 492 -17.25 9.19 -18.94
N VAL A 493 -16.85 8.03 -18.41
CA VAL A 493 -16.22 6.95 -19.18
C VAL A 493 -17.06 6.49 -20.38
N LEU A 494 -18.38 6.37 -20.20
CA LEU A 494 -19.29 5.90 -21.24
C LEU A 494 -19.50 6.95 -22.34
N GLU A 495 -19.52 8.24 -21.97
CA GLU A 495 -19.58 9.34 -22.93
C GLU A 495 -18.33 9.34 -23.83
N TRP A 496 -17.15 9.24 -23.22
CA TRP A 496 -15.88 9.22 -23.94
C TRP A 496 -15.69 7.98 -24.78
N THR A 497 -16.19 6.84 -24.32
CA THR A 497 -16.19 5.60 -25.10
C THR A 497 -17.04 5.76 -26.37
N ARG A 498 -18.26 6.29 -26.27
CA ARG A 498 -19.14 6.52 -27.43
C ARG A 498 -18.50 7.48 -28.44
N ARG A 499 -17.96 8.59 -27.95
CA ARG A 499 -17.27 9.57 -28.80
C ARG A 499 -16.07 8.96 -29.53
N ALA A 500 -15.27 8.14 -28.86
CA ALA A 500 -14.12 7.49 -29.48
C ALA A 500 -14.52 6.51 -30.59
N LEU A 501 -15.64 5.79 -30.41
CA LEU A 501 -16.20 4.92 -31.43
C LEU A 501 -16.70 5.70 -32.66
N GLU A 502 -17.33 6.85 -32.43
CA GLU A 502 -17.77 7.76 -33.51
C GLU A 502 -16.58 8.33 -34.30
N GLU A 503 -15.51 8.72 -33.62
CA GLU A 503 -14.28 9.23 -34.24
C GLU A 503 -13.41 8.13 -34.88
N GLY A 504 -13.72 6.85 -34.64
CA GLY A 504 -13.04 5.71 -35.28
C GLY A 504 -11.59 5.49 -34.85
N VAL A 505 -11.20 6.01 -33.68
CA VAL A 505 -9.85 5.86 -33.12
C VAL A 505 -9.63 4.42 -32.66
N PRO A 506 -8.48 3.77 -32.95
CA PRO A 506 -8.13 2.48 -32.36
C PRO A 506 -8.31 2.50 -30.84
N PHE A 507 -9.16 1.61 -30.33
CA PHE A 507 -9.66 1.63 -28.96
C PHE A 507 -9.36 0.31 -28.26
N LEU A 508 -8.82 0.38 -27.05
CA LEU A 508 -8.74 -0.76 -26.13
C LEU A 508 -9.38 -0.42 -24.79
N GLY A 509 -10.45 -1.12 -24.44
CA GLY A 509 -11.07 -1.05 -23.12
C GLY A 509 -10.56 -2.19 -22.22
N VAL A 510 -10.10 -1.88 -21.01
CA VAL A 510 -9.67 -2.88 -20.02
C VAL A 510 -10.62 -2.84 -18.81
N CYS A 511 -11.15 -3.99 -18.38
CA CYS A 511 -12.10 -4.12 -17.27
C CYS A 511 -13.31 -3.16 -17.39
N LEU A 512 -13.34 -2.06 -16.62
CA LEU A 512 -14.36 -1.01 -16.77
C LEU A 512 -14.42 -0.47 -18.21
N GLY A 513 -13.28 -0.27 -18.88
CA GLY A 513 -13.24 0.14 -20.28
C GLY A 513 -13.85 -0.90 -21.23
N HIS A 514 -13.70 -2.19 -20.93
CA HIS A 514 -14.35 -3.27 -21.68
C HIS A 514 -15.87 -3.25 -21.48
N GLN A 515 -16.32 -3.06 -20.23
CA GLN A 515 -17.73 -2.95 -19.90
C GLN A 515 -18.37 -1.73 -20.57
N ALA A 516 -17.68 -0.59 -20.53
CA ALA A 516 -18.13 0.64 -21.21
C ALA A 516 -18.23 0.45 -22.72
N LEU A 517 -17.26 -0.23 -23.34
CA LEU A 517 -17.32 -0.59 -24.75
C LEU A 517 -18.51 -1.49 -25.06
N GLY A 518 -18.70 -2.55 -24.28
CA GLY A 518 -19.83 -3.48 -24.43
C GLY A 518 -21.17 -2.74 -24.35
N VAL A 519 -21.37 -1.92 -23.32
CA VAL A 519 -22.58 -1.11 -23.13
C VAL A 519 -22.78 -0.10 -24.26
N ALA A 520 -21.73 0.59 -24.69
CA ALA A 520 -21.79 1.55 -25.80
C ALA A 520 -22.20 0.88 -27.12
N LEU A 521 -21.80 -0.38 -27.32
CA LEU A 521 -22.18 -1.18 -28.49
C LEU A 521 -23.54 -1.87 -28.34
N GLY A 522 -24.19 -1.80 -27.17
CA GLY A 522 -25.52 -2.35 -26.92
C GLY A 522 -25.57 -3.70 -26.21
N ALA A 523 -24.47 -4.15 -25.60
CA ALA A 523 -24.48 -5.32 -24.70
C ALA A 523 -25.15 -4.97 -23.36
N GLU A 524 -25.66 -6.00 -22.68
CA GLU A 524 -26.25 -5.86 -21.35
C GLU A 524 -25.18 -6.02 -20.26
N LEU A 525 -25.15 -5.11 -19.29
CA LEU A 525 -24.32 -5.23 -18.09
C LEU A 525 -25.10 -5.97 -16.99
N TYR A 526 -24.45 -6.92 -16.31
CA TYR A 526 -25.04 -7.65 -15.19
C TYR A 526 -24.03 -7.86 -14.05
N ARG A 527 -24.55 -8.20 -12.87
CA ARG A 527 -23.73 -8.60 -11.71
C ARG A 527 -23.23 -10.02 -11.89
N GLU A 528 -21.92 -10.18 -11.86
CA GLU A 528 -21.22 -11.46 -11.89
C GLU A 528 -20.75 -11.82 -10.47
N ALA A 529 -20.48 -13.10 -10.21
CA ALA A 529 -19.78 -13.53 -9.02
C ALA A 529 -18.44 -12.77 -8.90
N PRO A 530 -18.18 -12.03 -7.80
CA PRO A 530 -16.95 -11.26 -7.67
C PRO A 530 -15.72 -12.17 -7.69
N VAL A 531 -14.74 -11.81 -8.51
CA VAL A 531 -13.44 -12.49 -8.61
C VAL A 531 -12.32 -11.50 -8.28
N HIS A 532 -11.44 -11.87 -7.36
CA HIS A 532 -10.34 -11.03 -6.89
C HIS A 532 -9.01 -11.77 -7.00
N GLY A 533 -8.11 -11.32 -7.89
CA GLY A 533 -6.70 -11.71 -7.87
C GLY A 533 -6.40 -13.13 -8.32
N GLU A 534 -7.35 -13.80 -8.99
CA GLU A 534 -7.15 -15.16 -9.45
C GLU A 534 -6.87 -15.21 -10.96
N ALA A 535 -5.83 -15.95 -11.36
CA ALA A 535 -5.61 -16.31 -12.75
C ALA A 535 -6.62 -17.37 -13.19
N HIS A 536 -7.37 -17.06 -14.23
CA HIS A 536 -8.31 -18.00 -14.83
C HIS A 536 -7.84 -18.39 -16.24
N ALA A 537 -8.15 -19.62 -16.63
CA ALA A 537 -7.99 -20.06 -18.01
C ALA A 537 -8.97 -19.28 -18.90
N ILE A 538 -8.43 -18.51 -19.84
CA ILE A 538 -9.20 -17.75 -20.82
C ILE A 538 -9.09 -18.46 -22.17
N HIS A 539 -10.23 -18.94 -22.65
CA HIS A 539 -10.36 -19.54 -23.98
C HIS A 539 -10.60 -18.45 -25.02
N HIS A 540 -10.12 -18.64 -26.24
CA HIS A 540 -10.29 -17.65 -27.31
C HIS A 540 -10.43 -18.24 -28.72
N ARG A 541 -10.81 -17.40 -29.68
CA ARG A 541 -10.92 -17.76 -31.11
C ARG A 541 -9.59 -17.78 -31.87
N GLY A 542 -8.53 -17.17 -31.33
CA GLY A 542 -7.23 -17.07 -32.01
C GLY A 542 -7.21 -16.03 -33.12
N GLU A 543 -8.10 -15.04 -33.02
CA GLU A 543 -8.25 -13.92 -33.96
C GLU A 543 -7.89 -12.60 -33.27
N GLY A 544 -7.63 -11.54 -34.06
CA GLY A 544 -7.24 -10.21 -33.58
C GLY A 544 -6.08 -10.27 -32.58
N LEU A 545 -6.30 -9.68 -31.41
CA LEU A 545 -5.35 -9.64 -30.28
C LEU A 545 -4.82 -11.02 -29.84
N PHE A 546 -5.56 -12.10 -30.10
CA PHE A 546 -5.21 -13.47 -29.65
C PHE A 546 -4.51 -14.33 -30.72
N ARG A 547 -4.21 -13.77 -31.90
CA ARG A 547 -3.66 -14.57 -33.01
C ARG A 547 -2.31 -15.20 -32.66
N GLY A 548 -2.24 -16.53 -32.62
CA GLY A 548 -1.00 -17.25 -32.33
C GLY A 548 -0.59 -17.27 -30.86
N LEU A 549 -1.49 -16.86 -29.95
CA LEU A 549 -1.34 -17.12 -28.52
C LEU A 549 -1.80 -18.54 -28.16
N PRO A 550 -1.27 -19.16 -27.08
CA PRO A 550 -1.75 -20.44 -26.59
C PRO A 550 -3.21 -20.37 -26.14
N ASN A 551 -3.97 -21.46 -26.32
CA ASN A 551 -5.38 -21.53 -25.96
C ASN A 551 -5.67 -22.78 -25.10
N PRO A 552 -6.17 -22.65 -23.86
CA PRO A 552 -6.38 -21.39 -23.13
C PRO A 552 -5.07 -20.78 -22.64
N LEU A 553 -5.13 -19.54 -22.17
CA LEU A 553 -4.02 -18.87 -21.49
C LEU A 553 -4.49 -18.18 -20.20
N PRO A 554 -3.61 -18.05 -19.18
CA PRO A 554 -3.99 -17.48 -17.90
C PRO A 554 -4.03 -15.96 -17.93
N PHE A 555 -5.11 -15.37 -17.39
CA PHE A 555 -5.18 -13.95 -17.08
C PHE A 555 -5.85 -13.70 -15.72
N ALA A 556 -5.37 -12.66 -15.03
CA ALA A 556 -5.95 -12.18 -13.79
C ALA A 556 -7.32 -11.53 -13.99
N ARG A 557 -8.23 -11.76 -13.04
CA ARG A 557 -9.55 -11.14 -13.01
C ARG A 557 -9.75 -10.35 -11.71
N TYR A 558 -10.24 -9.12 -11.85
CA TYR A 558 -10.64 -8.24 -10.75
C TYR A 558 -11.98 -7.59 -11.12
N HIS A 559 -13.08 -8.35 -11.03
CA HIS A 559 -14.39 -7.83 -11.43
C HIS A 559 -15.56 -8.49 -10.70
N SER A 560 -16.65 -7.75 -10.55
CA SER A 560 -17.96 -8.20 -10.06
C SER A 560 -19.10 -7.88 -11.03
N LEU A 561 -18.75 -7.33 -12.19
CA LEU A 561 -19.65 -6.94 -13.26
C LEU A 561 -19.12 -7.53 -14.57
N ALA A 562 -20.02 -8.00 -15.41
CA ALA A 562 -19.67 -8.52 -16.73
C ALA A 562 -20.73 -8.10 -17.75
N ILE A 563 -20.41 -8.31 -19.03
CA ILE A 563 -21.34 -8.07 -20.14
C ILE A 563 -21.91 -9.39 -20.67
N ARG A 564 -23.14 -9.34 -21.17
CA ARG A 564 -23.83 -10.46 -21.84
C ARG A 564 -24.71 -9.96 -22.98
N ASN A 565 -25.38 -10.87 -23.68
CA ASN A 565 -26.32 -10.55 -24.76
C ASN A 565 -25.71 -9.64 -25.83
N LEU A 566 -24.54 -10.05 -26.37
CA LEU A 566 -23.80 -9.27 -27.36
C LEU A 566 -24.64 -9.06 -28.65
N PRO A 567 -24.72 -7.83 -29.19
CA PRO A 567 -25.48 -7.55 -30.40
C PRO A 567 -24.83 -8.14 -31.66
N ARG A 568 -25.60 -8.31 -32.73
CA ARG A 568 -25.21 -9.03 -33.98
C ARG A 568 -23.93 -8.51 -34.68
N GLY A 569 -23.44 -7.31 -34.36
CA GLY A 569 -22.20 -6.74 -34.91
C GLY A 569 -20.96 -6.92 -34.03
N VAL A 570 -21.11 -7.37 -32.79
CA VAL A 570 -20.01 -7.49 -31.82
C VAL A 570 -19.53 -8.94 -31.77
N ARG A 571 -18.24 -9.14 -32.02
CA ARG A 571 -17.62 -10.46 -31.99
C ARG A 571 -17.10 -10.77 -30.59
N LEU A 572 -17.53 -11.91 -30.04
CA LEU A 572 -16.91 -12.51 -28.84
C LEU A 572 -15.56 -13.14 -29.23
N LEU A 573 -14.47 -12.64 -28.66
CA LEU A 573 -13.11 -13.13 -28.93
C LEU A 573 -12.60 -14.12 -27.87
N ALA A 574 -12.98 -13.93 -26.61
CA ALA A 574 -12.51 -14.76 -25.51
C ALA A 574 -13.55 -14.92 -24.39
N TRP A 575 -13.50 -16.03 -23.64
CA TRP A 575 -14.44 -16.38 -22.56
C TRP A 575 -13.78 -17.24 -21.47
N THR A 576 -14.39 -17.30 -20.28
CA THR A 576 -14.03 -18.27 -19.22
C THR A 576 -14.66 -19.64 -19.45
N GLU A 577 -14.26 -20.67 -18.71
CA GLU A 577 -14.88 -22.00 -18.76
C GLU A 577 -16.41 -21.95 -18.62
N ASP A 578 -16.91 -21.14 -17.68
CA ASP A 578 -18.34 -20.94 -17.42
C ASP A 578 -19.04 -20.02 -18.43
N GLY A 579 -18.35 -19.63 -19.51
CA GLY A 579 -18.92 -18.87 -20.63
C GLY A 579 -19.00 -17.36 -20.42
N VAL A 580 -18.40 -16.80 -19.36
CA VAL A 580 -18.40 -15.35 -19.12
C VAL A 580 -17.56 -14.67 -20.21
N PRO A 581 -18.09 -13.67 -20.94
CA PRO A 581 -17.35 -12.93 -21.96
C PRO A 581 -16.12 -12.22 -21.39
N MET A 582 -14.95 -12.48 -21.98
CA MET A 582 -13.65 -11.97 -21.52
C MET A 582 -12.97 -11.06 -22.53
N ALA A 583 -13.30 -11.16 -23.81
CA ALA A 583 -12.88 -10.19 -24.80
C ALA A 583 -13.90 -10.04 -25.93
N ILE A 584 -14.07 -8.81 -26.40
CA ILE A 584 -14.94 -8.46 -27.53
C ILE A 584 -14.22 -7.61 -28.55
N TRP A 585 -14.75 -7.59 -29.77
CA TRP A 585 -14.29 -6.76 -30.88
C TRP A 585 -15.48 -6.23 -31.66
N ASP A 586 -15.45 -4.94 -32.02
CA ASP A 586 -16.47 -4.29 -32.86
C ASP A 586 -16.41 -4.69 -34.34
N GLY A 587 -15.46 -5.54 -34.72
CA GLY A 587 -15.19 -5.94 -36.11
C GLY A 587 -14.41 -4.90 -36.91
N ARG A 588 -13.96 -3.81 -36.27
CA ARG A 588 -13.13 -2.75 -36.85
C ARG A 588 -11.87 -2.57 -36.02
N ARG A 589 -11.81 -1.56 -35.14
CA ARG A 589 -10.60 -1.13 -34.43
C ARG A 589 -10.81 -1.00 -32.91
N ALA A 590 -11.97 -1.43 -32.39
CA ALA A 590 -12.27 -1.33 -30.97
C ALA A 590 -12.32 -2.72 -30.31
N TYR A 591 -11.39 -2.94 -29.40
CA TYR A 591 -11.28 -4.14 -28.59
C TYR A 591 -11.61 -3.85 -27.14
N GLY A 592 -12.19 -4.82 -26.44
CA GLY A 592 -12.34 -4.77 -25.00
C GLY A 592 -11.88 -6.08 -24.38
N VAL A 593 -11.13 -6.03 -23.28
CA VAL A 593 -10.76 -7.18 -22.46
C VAL A 593 -11.23 -7.01 -21.01
N GLN A 594 -11.94 -7.98 -20.46
CA GLN A 594 -12.48 -7.93 -19.09
C GLN A 594 -11.40 -8.24 -18.03
N PHE A 595 -10.40 -9.04 -18.40
CA PHE A 595 -9.27 -9.39 -17.56
C PHE A 595 -8.20 -8.30 -17.55
N HIS A 596 -7.21 -8.43 -16.66
CA HIS A 596 -6.15 -7.45 -16.44
C HIS A 596 -4.81 -7.93 -17.04
N PRO A 597 -4.45 -7.52 -18.26
CA PRO A 597 -3.20 -7.95 -18.91
C PRO A 597 -1.94 -7.46 -18.18
N GLU A 598 -2.04 -6.42 -17.37
CA GLU A 598 -0.93 -5.81 -16.63
C GLU A 598 -0.52 -6.56 -15.37
N SER A 599 -1.38 -7.45 -14.86
CA SER A 599 -1.15 -8.21 -13.63
C SER A 599 0.07 -9.14 -13.72
N ILE A 600 0.75 -9.36 -12.59
CA ILE A 600 1.82 -10.38 -12.50
C ILE A 600 1.32 -11.79 -12.83
N LEU A 601 0.01 -12.04 -12.72
CA LEU A 601 -0.64 -13.31 -13.03
C LEU A 601 -1.07 -13.43 -14.51
N SER A 602 -0.74 -12.44 -15.34
CA SER A 602 -1.10 -12.33 -16.76
C SER A 602 0.15 -12.33 -17.66
N PRO A 603 0.85 -13.48 -17.82
CA PRO A 603 2.16 -13.53 -18.49
C PRO A 603 2.15 -13.06 -19.95
N TRP A 604 0.99 -13.09 -20.62
CA TRP A 604 0.82 -12.73 -22.03
C TRP A 604 0.32 -11.30 -22.25
N GLY A 605 0.10 -10.52 -21.20
CA GLY A 605 -0.48 -9.19 -21.36
C GLY A 605 0.39 -8.18 -22.09
N MET A 606 1.72 -8.26 -21.92
CA MET A 606 2.66 -7.42 -22.68
C MET A 606 2.56 -7.68 -24.20
N GLU A 607 2.44 -8.94 -24.60
CA GLU A 607 2.27 -9.33 -26.02
C GLU A 607 0.91 -8.88 -26.56
N LEU A 608 -0.16 -8.98 -25.76
CA LEU A 608 -1.49 -8.51 -26.12
C LEU A 608 -1.50 -6.99 -26.36
N LEU A 609 -0.88 -6.21 -25.47
CA LEU A 609 -0.74 -4.77 -25.63
C LEU A 609 0.13 -4.39 -26.84
N ALA A 610 1.21 -5.13 -27.09
CA ALA A 610 2.06 -4.91 -28.26
C ALA A 610 1.27 -5.06 -29.57
N ARG A 611 0.41 -6.08 -29.66
CA ARG A 611 -0.45 -6.31 -30.83
C ARG A 611 -1.46 -5.20 -31.03
N PHE A 612 -2.11 -4.76 -29.95
CA PHE A 612 -3.03 -3.64 -30.04
C PHE A 612 -2.36 -2.39 -30.64
N LEU A 613 -1.12 -2.09 -30.22
CA LEU A 613 -0.38 -0.92 -30.74
C LEU A 613 0.03 -1.04 -32.22
N GLU A 614 0.06 -2.25 -32.77
CA GLU A 614 0.42 -2.51 -34.17
C GLU A 614 -0.76 -2.42 -35.13
N GLU A 615 -1.98 -2.59 -34.64
CA GLU A 615 -3.20 -2.66 -35.46
C GLU A 615 -3.76 -1.27 -35.87
N ALA A 616 -2.91 -0.22 -35.86
CA ALA A 616 -3.27 1.18 -36.15
C ALA A 616 -3.62 1.49 -37.62
#